data_AF-H9YU17-F1
#
_entry.id   AF-H9YU17-F1
#
_cell.length_a   1.000
_cell.length_b   1.000
_cell.length_c   1.000
_cell.angle_alpha   90.00
_cell.angle_beta   90.00
_cell.angle_gamma   90.00
#
_symmetry.space_group_name_H-M   'P 1'
#
loop_
_entity.id
_entity.type
_entity.pdbx_description
1 polymer ?
#
loop_
_entity_poly.entity_id
_entity_poly.type
_entity_poly.pdbx_seq_one_letter_code
_entity_poly.pdbx_strand_id
1 'polypeptide(L)'
;MIILIGLCVLFLVLVFVISAGCTTILSRSVQPLLSWSSPYECGFVANSASFDSFSFSYFSLLVFFVVFDLEISLLLNMPEQGAIWGGFVFYMGFLLILGFGFLAEVVFGYVRWGY
;
A
#
# COMPACT_ATOMS: atom_id res chain seq x y z
N MET A 1 3.05 -9.44 32.06
CA MET A 1 4.32 -10.14 31.74
C MET A 1 4.07 -11.50 31.08
N ILE A 2 3.28 -12.40 31.68
CA ILE A 2 2.97 -13.73 31.10
C ILE A 2 2.27 -13.63 29.73
N ILE A 3 1.30 -12.72 29.57
CA ILE A 3 0.58 -12.51 28.29
C ILE A 3 1.54 -12.02 27.18
N LEU A 4 2.47 -11.12 27.52
CA LEU A 4 3.46 -10.62 26.58
C LEU A 4 4.41 -11.74 26.12
N ILE A 5 4.85 -12.59 27.06
CA ILE A 5 5.69 -13.76 26.76
C ILE A 5 4.91 -14.74 25.87
N GLY A 6 3.63 -15.00 26.17
CA GLY A 6 2.77 -15.86 25.35
C GLY A 6 2.60 -15.36 23.91
N LEU A 7 2.41 -14.05 23.72
CA LEU A 7 2.35 -13.43 22.39
C LEU A 7 3.67 -13.54 21.62
N CYS A 8 4.81 -13.31 22.28
CA CYS A 8 6.12 -13.48 21.66
C CYS A 8 6.38 -14.93 21.23
N VAL A 9 6.00 -15.91 22.06
CA VAL A 9 6.14 -17.33 21.73
C VAL A 9 5.25 -17.70 20.54
N LEU A 10 4.00 -17.24 20.52
CA LEU A 10 3.09 -17.50 19.40
C LEU A 10 3.61 -16.90 18.09
N PHE A 11 4.15 -15.68 18.13
CA PHE A 11 4.76 -15.05 16.96
C PHE A 11 5.97 -15.84 16.44
N LEU A 12 6.87 -16.31 17.32
CA LEU A 12 8.02 -17.12 16.93
C LEU A 12 7.61 -18.46 16.32
N VAL A 13 6.58 -19.11 16.88
CA VAL A 13 6.04 -20.36 16.32
C VAL A 13 5.46 -20.14 14.93
N LEU A 14 4.71 -19.05 14.72
CA LEU A 14 4.17 -18.71 13.40
C LEU A 14 5.28 -18.46 12.38
N VAL A 15 6.32 -17.69 12.74
CA VAL A 15 7.47 -17.45 11.86
C VAL A 15 8.16 -18.76 11.49
N PHE A 16 8.35 -19.66 12.46
CA PHE A 16 8.95 -20.97 12.19
C PHE A 16 8.10 -21.82 11.24
N VAL A 17 6.79 -21.92 11.48
CA VAL A 17 5.86 -22.68 10.62
C VAL A 17 5.83 -22.11 9.21
N ILE A 18 5.75 -20.78 9.06
CA ILE A 18 5.73 -20.12 7.76
C ILE A 18 7.06 -20.33 7.04
N SER A 19 8.21 -20.14 7.71
CA SER A 19 9.53 -20.31 7.09
C SER A 19 9.83 -21.77 6.68
N ALA A 20 9.32 -22.74 7.44
CA ALA A 20 9.40 -24.15 7.10
C ALA A 20 8.43 -24.52 5.95
N GLY A 21 7.20 -23.98 5.96
CA GLY A 21 6.19 -24.19 4.92
C GLY A 21 6.55 -23.53 3.58
N CYS A 22 7.20 -22.37 3.61
CA CYS A 22 7.66 -21.62 2.43
C CYS A 22 8.95 -22.18 1.81
N THR A 23 9.20 -23.49 1.95
CA THR A 23 10.14 -24.26 1.11
C THR A 23 11.63 -23.97 1.29
N THR A 24 12.09 -23.29 2.34
CA THR A 24 13.55 -23.09 2.56
C THR A 24 14.30 -24.41 2.79
N ILE A 25 13.64 -25.39 3.40
CA ILE A 25 14.22 -26.71 3.74
C ILE A 25 14.09 -27.69 2.56
N LEU A 26 12.98 -27.63 1.81
CA LEU A 26 12.72 -28.52 0.67
C LEU A 26 13.36 -28.05 -0.64
N SER A 27 13.36 -26.75 -0.94
CA SER A 27 13.81 -26.22 -2.25
C SER A 27 15.33 -26.27 -2.44
N ARG A 28 16.10 -26.34 -1.36
CA ARG A 28 17.59 -26.33 -1.41
C ARG A 28 18.20 -27.58 -2.04
N SER A 29 17.40 -28.65 -2.22
CA SER A 29 17.84 -29.92 -2.81
C SER A 29 17.95 -29.89 -4.34
N VAL A 30 17.40 -28.87 -5.01
CA VAL A 30 17.40 -28.76 -6.48
C VAL A 30 18.24 -27.55 -6.88
N GLN A 31 19.35 -27.78 -7.59
CA GLN A 31 20.06 -26.68 -8.25
C GLN A 31 19.13 -26.05 -9.29
N PRO A 32 18.84 -24.74 -9.24
CA PRO A 32 17.98 -24.12 -10.24
C PRO A 32 18.66 -24.24 -11.61
N LEU A 33 17.99 -24.83 -12.60
CA LEU A 33 18.52 -24.77 -13.96
C LEU A 33 18.43 -23.32 -14.44
N LEU A 34 19.41 -22.90 -15.25
CA LEU A 34 19.54 -21.52 -15.73
C LEU A 34 18.24 -20.95 -16.36
N SER A 35 17.44 -21.80 -17.01
CA SER A 35 16.15 -21.43 -17.62
C SER A 35 15.05 -21.06 -16.63
N TRP A 36 15.11 -21.56 -15.38
CA TRP A 36 14.18 -21.20 -14.32
C TRP A 36 14.65 -19.98 -13.53
N SER A 37 15.94 -19.64 -13.63
CA SER A 37 16.54 -18.50 -12.94
C SER A 37 16.74 -17.27 -13.83
N SER A 38 16.43 -17.37 -15.13
CA SER A 38 16.47 -16.26 -16.08
C SER A 38 15.14 -15.47 -16.08
N PRO A 39 15.15 -14.16 -16.40
CA PRO A 39 13.92 -13.39 -16.56
C PRO A 39 13.04 -13.98 -17.68
N TYR A 40 11.73 -13.86 -17.53
CA TYR A 40 10.77 -14.34 -18.53
C TYR A 40 10.72 -13.36 -19.70
N GLU A 41 11.39 -13.71 -20.79
CA GLU A 41 11.42 -12.94 -22.04
C GLU A 41 10.82 -13.73 -23.20
N CYS A 42 9.83 -14.59 -22.92
CA CYS A 42 9.23 -15.49 -23.93
C CYS A 42 10.24 -16.33 -24.73
N GLY A 43 11.44 -16.59 -24.19
CA GLY A 43 12.52 -17.34 -24.85
C GLY A 43 13.56 -16.47 -25.59
N PHE A 44 13.45 -15.15 -25.56
CA PHE A 44 14.45 -14.23 -26.10
C PHE A 44 15.57 -13.94 -25.11
N VAL A 45 16.74 -13.55 -25.62
CA VAL A 45 17.86 -13.08 -24.80
C VAL A 45 17.54 -11.66 -24.34
N ALA A 46 17.51 -11.42 -23.03
CA ALA A 46 17.38 -10.09 -22.45
C ALA A 46 18.58 -9.23 -22.88
N ASN A 47 18.41 -8.42 -23.94
CA ASN A 47 19.50 -7.63 -24.53
C ASN A 47 19.26 -6.12 -24.42
N SER A 48 18.29 -5.69 -23.61
CA SER A 48 18.00 -4.29 -23.37
C SER A 48 18.03 -3.98 -21.88
N ALA A 49 18.60 -2.84 -21.52
CA ALA A 49 18.35 -2.25 -20.22
C ALA A 49 16.84 -2.05 -20.04
N SER A 50 16.30 -2.47 -18.89
CA SER A 50 14.92 -2.19 -18.52
C SER A 50 14.77 -0.67 -18.39
N PHE A 51 14.18 -0.04 -19.40
CA PHE A 51 13.78 1.36 -19.29
C PHE A 51 12.50 1.41 -18.47
N ASP A 52 12.63 1.77 -17.19
CA ASP A 52 11.49 2.12 -16.36
C ASP A 52 10.94 3.47 -16.84
N SER A 53 10.04 3.41 -17.81
CA SER A 53 9.22 4.56 -18.21
C SER A 53 8.08 4.72 -17.20
N PHE A 54 8.43 5.14 -15.99
CA PHE A 54 7.44 5.52 -14.99
C PHE A 54 6.74 6.80 -15.44
N SER A 55 5.41 6.73 -15.60
CA SER A 55 4.62 7.91 -15.91
C SER A 55 4.49 8.80 -14.67
N PHE A 56 4.42 10.11 -14.89
CA PHE A 56 4.15 11.09 -13.82
C PHE A 56 2.81 10.84 -13.10
N SER A 57 1.90 10.10 -13.72
CA SER A 57 0.59 9.76 -13.16
C SER A 57 0.69 8.88 -11.90
N TYR A 58 1.72 8.02 -11.79
CA TYR A 58 1.92 7.22 -10.57
C TYR A 58 2.42 8.10 -9.41
N PHE A 59 3.24 9.09 -9.72
CA PHE A 59 3.74 10.03 -8.72
C PHE A 59 2.61 10.93 -8.19
N SER A 60 1.74 11.44 -9.06
CA SER A 60 0.58 12.25 -8.63
C SER A 60 -0.40 11.43 -7.77
N LEU A 61 -0.64 10.16 -8.11
CA LEU A 61 -1.44 9.26 -7.29
C LEU A 61 -0.85 9.03 -5.89
N LEU A 62 0.47 8.88 -5.79
CA LEU A 62 1.13 8.69 -4.49
C LEU A 62 0.99 9.93 -3.61
N VAL A 63 1.21 11.13 -4.16
CA VAL A 63 1.04 12.38 -3.43
C VAL A 63 -0.41 12.54 -2.96
N PHE A 64 -1.37 12.30 -3.86
CA PHE A 64 -2.79 12.35 -3.54
C PHE A 64 -3.16 11.38 -2.41
N PHE A 65 -2.67 10.13 -2.49
CA PHE A 65 -2.91 9.12 -1.46
C PHE A 65 -2.42 9.59 -0.08
N VAL A 66 -1.21 10.15 0.01
CA VAL A 66 -0.65 10.63 1.29
C VAL A 66 -1.47 11.78 1.88
N VAL A 67 -1.92 12.72 1.05
CA VAL A 67 -2.73 13.85 1.51
C VAL A 67 -4.10 13.37 2.01
N PHE A 68 -4.77 12.52 1.23
CA PHE A 68 -6.10 12.02 1.59
C PHE A 68 -6.07 11.10 2.83
N ASP A 69 -5.00 10.32 3.03
CA ASP A 69 -4.81 9.49 4.22
C ASP A 69 -4.62 10.33 5.50
N LEU A 70 -3.89 11.45 5.40
CA LEU A 70 -3.76 12.42 6.50
C LEU A 70 -5.12 13.04 6.83
N GLU A 71 -5.88 13.45 5.82
CA GLU A 71 -7.19 14.08 6.00
C GLU A 71 -8.22 13.13 6.65
N ILE A 72 -8.23 11.84 6.26
CA ILE A 72 -9.06 10.83 6.92
C ILE A 72 -8.62 10.59 8.36
N SER A 73 -7.31 10.57 8.62
CA SER A 73 -6.79 10.41 9.98
C SER A 73 -7.28 11.52 10.92
N LEU A 74 -7.48 12.74 10.42
CA LEU A 74 -8.08 13.84 11.19
C LEU A 74 -9.58 13.62 11.45
N LEU A 75 -10.31 13.06 10.48
CA LEU A 75 -11.74 12.73 10.62
C LEU A 75 -12.01 11.59 11.61
N LEU A 76 -11.04 10.70 11.86
CA LEU A 76 -11.20 9.56 12.77
C LEU A 76 -11.61 9.97 14.20
N ASN A 77 -11.27 11.18 14.63
CA ASN A 77 -11.63 11.69 15.96
C ASN A 77 -13.07 12.20 16.07
N MET A 78 -13.79 12.35 14.95
CA MET A 78 -15.17 12.84 14.91
C MET A 78 -16.15 12.03 15.79
N PRO A 79 -16.21 10.68 15.74
CA PRO A 79 -17.13 9.90 16.57
C PRO A 79 -16.89 10.05 18.07
N GLU A 80 -15.64 10.28 18.49
CA GLU A 80 -15.27 10.41 19.90
C GLU A 80 -15.71 11.75 20.51
N GLN A 81 -15.91 12.80 19.70
CA GLN A 81 -16.18 14.15 20.20
C GLN A 81 -17.66 14.42 20.57
N GLY A 82 -18.56 13.46 20.38
CA GLY A 82 -19.99 13.62 20.69
C GLY A 82 -20.69 14.70 19.84
N ALA A 83 -22.02 14.77 19.91
CA ALA A 83 -22.83 15.73 19.14
C ALA A 83 -22.81 17.14 19.76
N ILE A 84 -21.63 17.67 20.04
CA ILE A 84 -21.47 19.06 20.49
C ILE A 84 -21.64 19.94 19.24
N TRP A 85 -22.66 20.79 19.24
CA TRP A 85 -23.10 21.58 18.07
C TRP A 85 -21.97 22.36 17.38
N GLY A 86 -20.95 22.81 18.13
CA GLY A 86 -19.81 23.54 17.57
C GLY A 86 -18.91 22.68 16.69
N GLY A 87 -18.52 21.47 17.14
CA GLY A 87 -17.57 20.61 16.42
C GLY A 87 -18.14 20.05 15.11
N PHE A 88 -19.42 19.69 15.12
CA PHE A 88 -20.10 19.12 13.96
C PHE A 88 -20.09 20.04 12.73
N VAL A 89 -20.28 21.35 12.92
CA VAL A 89 -20.25 22.33 11.82
C VAL A 89 -18.86 22.42 11.19
N PHE A 90 -17.79 22.37 11.99
CA PHE A 90 -16.42 22.37 11.47
C PHE A 90 -16.10 21.09 10.70
N TYR A 91 -16.52 19.92 11.18
CA TYR A 91 -16.35 18.66 10.45
C TYR A 91 -17.11 18.64 9.11
N MET A 92 -18.34 19.16 9.07
CA MET A 92 -19.10 19.27 7.82
C MET A 92 -18.46 20.28 6.86
N GLY A 93 -17.95 21.40 7.35
CA GLY A 93 -17.17 22.35 6.55
C GLY A 93 -15.89 21.72 5.98
N PHE A 94 -15.18 20.94 6.79
CA PHE A 94 -13.99 20.20 6.35
C PHE A 94 -14.32 19.19 5.25
N LEU A 95 -15.39 18.39 5.40
CA LEU A 95 -15.84 17.45 4.37
C LEU A 95 -16.21 18.14 3.05
N LEU A 96 -16.80 19.34 3.09
CA LEU A 96 -17.08 20.11 1.87
C LEU A 96 -15.81 20.57 1.15
N ILE A 97 -14.80 21.01 1.91
CA ILE A 97 -13.50 21.40 1.35
C ILE A 97 -12.82 20.19 0.70
N LEU A 98 -12.83 19.03 1.37
CA LEU A 98 -12.30 17.78 0.83
C LEU A 98 -13.01 17.37 -0.45
N GLY A 99 -14.34 17.38 -0.45
CA GLY A 99 -15.14 17.04 -1.63
C GLY A 99 -14.85 17.97 -2.80
N PHE A 100 -14.69 19.27 -2.55
CA PHE A 100 -14.36 20.24 -3.61
C PHE A 100 -12.93 20.07 -4.14
N GLY A 101 -11.96 19.82 -3.26
CA GLY A 101 -10.56 19.54 -3.64
C GLY A 101 -10.47 18.31 -4.55
N PHE A 102 -11.12 17.22 -4.15
CA PHE A 102 -11.18 16.00 -4.96
C PHE A 102 -11.84 16.23 -6.32
N LEU A 103 -12.97 16.93 -6.38
CA LEU A 103 -13.64 17.25 -7.64
C LEU A 103 -12.75 18.09 -8.57
N ALA A 104 -12.05 19.08 -8.02
CA ALA A 104 -11.12 19.90 -8.80
C ALA A 104 -10.03 19.05 -9.43
N GLU A 105 -9.41 18.14 -8.67
CA GLU A 105 -8.36 17.25 -9.18
C GLU A 105 -8.84 16.28 -10.27
N VAL A 106 -10.05 15.74 -10.12
CA VAL A 106 -10.68 14.89 -11.14
C VAL A 106 -10.90 15.68 -12.42
N VAL A 107 -11.38 16.92 -12.34
CA VAL A 107 -11.60 17.80 -13.50
C VAL A 107 -10.27 18.20 -14.17
N PHE A 108 -9.22 18.49 -13.39
CA PHE A 108 -7.89 18.78 -13.93
C PHE A 108 -7.20 17.55 -14.55
N GLY A 109 -7.73 16.35 -14.31
CA GLY A 109 -7.26 15.14 -14.96
C GLY A 109 -6.01 14.53 -14.34
N TYR A 110 -5.65 14.90 -13.11
CA TYR A 110 -4.54 14.28 -12.37
C TYR A 110 -4.78 12.80 -12.04
N VAL A 111 -6.06 12.38 -12.03
CA VAL A 111 -6.51 11.01 -11.76
C VAL A 111 -6.84 10.27 -13.07
N ARG A 112 -6.71 10.92 -14.24
CA ARG A 112 -7.13 10.32 -15.51
C ARG A 112 -6.12 9.24 -15.92
N TRP A 113 -6.57 7.99 -15.90
CA TRP A 113 -5.86 6.89 -16.52
C TRP A 113 -6.32 6.76 -17.97
N GLY A 114 -5.47 7.20 -18.88
CA GLY A 114 -5.63 7.00 -20.31
C GLY A 114 -4.25 6.75 -20.89
N TYR A 115 -4.17 5.82 -21.84
CA TYR A 115 -3.00 5.64 -22.69
C TYR A 115 -2.64 6.94 -23.40
#